data_AF-A0A950S7P5-F1
#
_entry.id   AF-A0A950S7P5-F1
#
_cell.length_a   1.000
_cell.length_b   1.000
_cell.length_c   1.000
_cell.angle_alpha   90.00
_cell.angle_beta   90.00
_cell.angle_gamma   90.00
#
_symmetry.space_group_name_H-M   'P 1'
#
loop_
_entity.id
_entity.type
_entity.pdbx_description
1 polymer ?
#
loop_
_entity_poly.entity_id
_entity_poly.type
_entity_poly.pdbx_seq_one_letter_code
_entity_poly.pdbx_strand_id
1 'polypeptide(L)'
;MQTDRAAPVRAAAPQLVTRALRSVQATIERSGGYVVNTSCTVNTPHPPTITDKSLLVPEQTAPTIGDRLNDAGVTWAWYSGGWNNAVLGHADPLFQFISPFARRGFVDHTQYDTTSILKFIEERWNLEPLTDRDARGGDLLSAFDFSQSS
;
A
#
# COMPACT_ATOMS: atom_id res chain seq x y z
N MET A 1 39.82 -46.33 3.86
CA MET A 1 38.55 -46.09 3.15
C MET A 1 37.91 -44.87 3.80
N GLN A 2 38.18 -43.68 3.24
CA GLN A 2 37.85 -42.39 3.83
C GLN A 2 36.85 -41.71 2.90
N THR A 3 35.63 -41.49 3.37
CA THR A 3 34.55 -40.86 2.61
C THR A 3 34.71 -39.35 2.65
N ASP A 4 34.92 -38.75 1.48
CA ASP A 4 35.08 -37.32 1.28
C ASP A 4 33.72 -36.61 1.43
N ARG A 5 33.63 -35.59 2.29
CA ARG A 5 32.43 -34.75 2.47
C ARG A 5 32.63 -33.48 1.64
N ALA A 6 31.90 -33.34 0.54
CA ALA A 6 31.85 -32.09 -0.23
C ALA A 6 31.20 -30.97 0.60
N ALA A 7 31.88 -29.83 0.69
CA ALA A 7 31.36 -28.59 1.29
C ALA A 7 30.39 -27.86 0.33
N PRO A 8 29.39 -27.11 0.84
CA PRO A 8 28.45 -26.40 -0.02
C PRO A 8 29.10 -25.14 -0.63
N VAL A 9 29.03 -25.02 -1.96
CA VAL A 9 29.42 -23.81 -2.70
C VAL A 9 28.40 -22.70 -2.43
N ARG A 10 28.82 -21.69 -1.67
CA ARG A 10 28.05 -20.45 -1.46
C ARG A 10 28.08 -19.65 -2.78
N ALA A 11 26.97 -19.59 -3.50
CA ALA A 11 26.86 -18.80 -4.71
C ALA A 11 27.08 -17.31 -4.40
N ALA A 12 28.24 -16.77 -4.78
CA ALA A 12 28.47 -15.33 -4.78
C ALA A 12 27.61 -14.70 -5.88
N ALA A 13 26.80 -13.69 -5.54
CA ALA A 13 26.11 -12.88 -6.53
C ALA A 13 27.16 -12.28 -7.50
N PRO A 14 26.93 -12.31 -8.84
CA PRO A 14 27.89 -11.78 -9.79
C PRO A 14 28.17 -10.31 -9.51
N GLN A 15 29.45 -9.94 -9.35
CA GLN A 15 29.88 -8.57 -9.00
C GLN A 15 29.31 -7.48 -9.93
N LEU A 16 28.93 -7.85 -11.15
CA LEU A 16 28.27 -6.99 -12.13
C LEU A 16 26.88 -6.51 -11.68
N VAL A 17 26.09 -7.37 -11.02
CA VAL A 17 24.76 -7.01 -10.50
C VAL A 17 24.89 -6.01 -9.36
N THR A 18 25.84 -6.24 -8.46
CA THR A 18 26.10 -5.34 -7.33
C THR A 18 26.62 -3.98 -7.78
N ARG A 19 27.42 -3.92 -8.85
CA ARG A 19 27.92 -2.65 -9.42
C ARG A 19 26.82 -1.86 -10.13
N ALA A 20 25.96 -2.55 -10.88
CA ALA A 20 24.81 -1.94 -11.57
C ALA A 20 23.80 -1.35 -10.58
N LEU A 21 23.50 -2.06 -9.49
CA LEU A 21 22.62 -1.57 -8.42
C LEU A 21 23.16 -0.30 -7.75
N ARG A 22 24.47 -0.26 -7.44
CA ARG A 22 25.09 0.94 -6.85
C ARG A 22 25.11 2.12 -7.80
N SER A 23 25.31 1.91 -9.11
CA SER A 23 25.28 3.01 -10.09
C SER A 23 23.87 3.57 -10.28
N VAL A 24 22.84 2.72 -10.25
CA VAL A 24 21.44 3.14 -10.33
C VAL A 24 21.06 3.94 -9.09
N GLN A 25 21.40 3.45 -7.90
CA GLN A 25 21.18 4.15 -6.62
C GLN A 25 21.84 5.54 -6.58
N ALA A 26 23.12 5.64 -6.96
CA ALA A 26 23.84 6.91 -7.00
C ALA A 26 23.26 7.89 -8.04
N THR A 27 22.66 7.37 -9.12
CA THR A 27 21.98 8.19 -10.14
C THR A 27 20.66 8.74 -9.62
N ILE A 28 19.91 7.93 -8.86
CA ILE A 28 18.66 8.34 -8.21
C ILE A 28 18.92 9.43 -7.15
N GLU A 29 19.94 9.24 -6.31
CA GLU A 29 20.31 10.19 -5.26
C GLU A 29 20.76 11.56 -5.83
N ARG A 30 21.43 11.57 -6.98
CA ARG A 30 21.86 12.82 -7.64
C ARG A 30 20.75 13.55 -8.40
N SER A 31 19.74 12.84 -8.88
CA SER A 31 18.69 13.39 -9.75
C SER A 31 17.41 13.79 -9.02
N GLY A 32 17.32 13.51 -7.71
CA GLY A 32 16.06 13.60 -6.99
C GLY A 32 15.03 12.61 -7.53
N GLY A 33 15.50 11.50 -8.10
CA GLY A 33 14.65 10.48 -8.70
C GLY A 33 13.85 9.74 -7.63
N TYR A 34 12.67 9.24 -8.01
CA TYR A 34 11.87 8.38 -7.15
C TYR A 34 12.21 6.91 -7.43
N VAL A 35 12.52 6.14 -6.39
CA VAL A 35 12.57 4.68 -6.49
C VAL A 35 11.16 4.15 -6.31
N VAL A 36 10.61 3.53 -7.35
CA VAL A 36 9.41 2.71 -7.22
C VAL A 36 9.85 1.26 -7.12
N ASN A 37 9.86 0.73 -5.89
CA ASN A 37 10.20 -0.67 -5.62
C ASN A 37 9.41 -1.17 -4.41
N THR A 38 9.03 -2.45 -4.42
CA THR A 38 8.51 -3.13 -3.23
C THR A 38 9.61 -3.20 -2.17
N SER A 39 9.44 -2.45 -1.08
CA SER A 39 10.41 -2.34 0.00
C SER A 39 9.79 -2.76 1.33
N CYS A 40 10.55 -3.46 2.16
CA CYS A 40 10.06 -3.90 3.48
C CYS A 40 10.17 -2.75 4.48
N THR A 41 9.20 -2.62 5.38
CA THR A 41 9.27 -1.67 6.51
C THR A 41 10.21 -2.19 7.61
N VAL A 42 10.72 -1.29 8.44
CA VAL A 42 11.41 -1.62 9.71
C VAL A 42 10.53 -2.41 10.69
N ASN A 43 9.21 -2.34 10.53
CA ASN A 43 8.25 -3.05 11.37
C ASN A 43 8.04 -4.50 10.91
N THR A 44 7.82 -5.41 11.86
CA THR A 44 7.52 -6.81 11.53
C THR A 44 6.04 -6.96 11.13
N PRO A 45 5.71 -7.83 10.15
CA PRO A 45 6.57 -8.85 9.55
C PRO A 45 7.36 -8.36 8.32
N HIS A 46 8.65 -8.67 8.28
CA HIS A 46 9.51 -8.64 7.09
C HIS A 46 10.46 -9.85 7.11
N PRO A 47 11.04 -10.28 5.96
CA PRO A 47 11.90 -11.47 5.92
C PRO A 47 13.09 -11.36 6.89
N PRO A 48 13.36 -12.40 7.71
CA PRO A 48 14.46 -12.38 8.68
C PRO A 48 15.85 -12.39 8.01
N THR A 49 15.92 -12.59 6.70
CA THR A 49 17.15 -12.52 5.90
C THR A 49 17.63 -11.09 5.68
N ILE A 50 16.77 -10.08 5.89
CA ILE A 50 17.15 -8.66 5.83
C ILE A 50 17.65 -8.24 7.21
N THR A 51 18.97 -8.32 7.40
CA THR A 51 19.62 -7.97 8.66
C THR A 51 20.10 -6.52 8.70
N ASP A 52 20.31 -5.91 7.53
CA ASP A 52 20.69 -4.51 7.39
C ASP A 52 19.43 -3.63 7.34
N LYS A 53 19.15 -2.94 8.46
CA LYS A 53 17.99 -2.06 8.61
C LYS A 53 18.05 -0.82 7.71
N SER A 54 19.21 -0.45 7.18
CA SER A 54 19.32 0.68 6.25
C SER A 54 18.65 0.41 4.89
N LEU A 55 18.35 -0.87 4.60
CA LEU A 55 17.62 -1.30 3.42
C LEU A 55 16.10 -1.34 3.62
N LEU A 56 15.63 -1.07 4.85
CA LEU A 56 14.22 -1.06 5.20
C LEU A 56 13.67 0.36 5.13
N VAL A 57 12.40 0.48 4.75
CA VAL A 57 11.70 1.76 4.78
C VAL A 57 11.50 2.15 6.24
N PRO A 58 12.01 3.31 6.67
CA PRO A 58 11.79 3.79 8.03
C PRO A 58 10.30 4.03 8.26
N GLU A 59 9.92 4.16 9.52
CA GLU A 59 8.54 4.52 9.85
C GLU A 59 8.16 5.84 9.19
N GLN A 60 7.05 5.82 8.47
CA GLN A 60 6.49 7.03 7.88
C GLN A 60 5.74 7.78 8.98
N THR A 61 6.08 9.05 9.18
CA THR A 61 5.49 9.92 10.20
C THR A 61 4.46 10.89 9.63
N ALA A 62 4.20 10.81 8.32
CA ALA A 62 3.14 11.58 7.69
C ALA A 62 1.78 11.14 8.26
N PRO A 63 0.84 12.08 8.46
CA PRO A 63 -0.48 11.76 8.97
C PRO A 63 -1.19 10.78 8.01
N THR A 64 -1.90 9.83 8.61
CA THR A 64 -2.70 8.84 7.90
C THR A 64 -4.18 9.14 8.08
N ILE A 65 -5.03 8.49 7.27
CA ILE A 65 -6.48 8.60 7.46
C ILE A 65 -6.93 8.03 8.81
N GLY A 66 -6.20 7.06 9.36
CA GLY A 66 -6.43 6.52 10.70
C GLY A 66 -6.21 7.57 11.79
N ASP A 67 -5.18 8.41 11.64
CA ASP A 67 -4.92 9.52 12.57
C ASP A 67 -6.06 10.55 12.51
N ARG A 68 -6.52 10.92 11.31
CA ARG A 68 -7.66 11.84 11.14
C ARG A 68 -8.94 11.31 11.80
N LEU A 69 -9.21 10.01 11.66
CA LEU A 69 -10.36 9.35 12.27
C LEU A 69 -10.22 9.30 13.80
N ASN A 70 -9.03 9.02 14.32
CA ASN A 70 -8.76 9.03 15.76
C ASN A 70 -8.97 10.44 16.35
N ASP A 71 -8.41 11.48 15.70
CA ASP A 71 -8.55 12.88 16.12
C ASP A 71 -10.03 13.33 16.13
N ALA A 72 -10.83 12.82 15.21
CA ALA A 72 -12.27 13.06 15.14
C ALA A 72 -13.10 12.17 16.10
N GLY A 73 -12.48 11.26 16.84
CA GLY A 73 -13.16 10.32 17.74
C GLY A 73 -14.01 9.27 17.01
N VAL A 74 -13.71 8.99 15.73
CA VAL A 74 -14.44 8.04 14.90
C VAL A 74 -13.79 6.67 15.01
N THR A 75 -14.55 5.68 15.50
CA THR A 75 -14.07 4.29 15.57
C THR A 75 -13.96 3.70 14.17
N TRP A 76 -12.83 3.06 13.86
CA TRP A 76 -12.58 2.45 12.56
C TRP A 76 -11.84 1.11 12.71
N ALA A 77 -11.91 0.30 11.65
CA ALA A 77 -11.15 -0.93 11.54
C ALA A 77 -10.74 -1.13 10.07
N TRP A 78 -9.55 -1.70 9.86
CA TRP A 78 -9.08 -2.09 8.55
C TRP A 78 -9.55 -3.51 8.21
N TYR A 79 -10.17 -3.68 7.05
CA TYR A 79 -10.57 -4.98 6.53
C TYR A 79 -9.92 -5.20 5.16
N SER A 80 -9.01 -6.15 5.06
CA SER A 80 -8.46 -6.61 3.79
C SER A 80 -9.06 -7.96 3.42
N GLY A 81 -9.82 -8.01 2.33
CA GLY A 81 -10.28 -9.25 1.74
C GLY A 81 -9.10 -10.10 1.24
N GLY A 82 -9.23 -11.41 1.35
CA GLY A 82 -8.27 -12.32 0.73
C GLY A 82 -6.92 -12.44 1.44
N TRP A 83 -6.74 -12.03 2.70
CA TRP A 83 -5.47 -12.26 3.43
C TRP A 83 -5.07 -13.75 3.41
N ASN A 84 -6.04 -14.65 3.64
CA ASN A 84 -5.83 -16.10 3.54
C ASN A 84 -5.59 -16.55 2.08
N ASN A 85 -6.26 -15.94 1.10
CA ASN A 85 -6.08 -16.28 -0.32
C ASN A 85 -4.75 -15.73 -0.89
N ALA A 86 -4.27 -14.59 -0.40
CA ALA A 86 -2.99 -13.99 -0.75
C ALA A 86 -1.82 -14.82 -0.21
N VAL A 87 -1.94 -15.33 1.03
CA VAL A 87 -1.02 -16.34 1.58
C VAL A 87 -0.98 -17.60 0.72
N LEU A 88 -2.10 -17.95 0.07
CA LEU A 88 -2.22 -19.09 -0.84
C LEU A 88 -1.94 -18.77 -2.33
N GLY A 89 -1.66 -17.51 -2.68
CA GLY A 89 -1.32 -17.11 -4.06
C GLY A 89 -2.49 -16.79 -5.02
N HIS A 90 -3.71 -16.57 -4.51
CA HIS A 90 -4.92 -16.34 -5.30
C HIS A 90 -5.58 -14.98 -4.98
N ALA A 91 -4.95 -13.86 -5.37
CA ALA A 91 -5.56 -12.54 -5.20
C ALA A 91 -6.74 -12.35 -6.18
N ASP A 92 -7.89 -11.88 -5.69
CA ASP A 92 -9.06 -11.58 -6.52
C ASP A 92 -8.84 -10.27 -7.31
N PRO A 93 -9.13 -10.24 -8.62
CA PRO A 93 -8.84 -9.08 -9.46
C PRO A 93 -9.79 -7.89 -9.29
N LEU A 94 -10.87 -8.02 -8.52
CA LEU A 94 -11.89 -6.97 -8.45
C LEU A 94 -12.04 -6.39 -7.04
N PHE A 95 -11.80 -5.08 -6.95
CA PHE A 95 -12.23 -4.28 -5.81
C PHE A 95 -13.72 -3.98 -5.95
N GLN A 96 -14.54 -4.53 -5.03
CA GLN A 96 -16.00 -4.37 -5.07
C GLN A 96 -16.48 -3.59 -3.84
N PHE A 97 -17.33 -2.59 -4.06
CA PHE A 97 -18.05 -1.91 -2.99
C PHE A 97 -19.46 -2.49 -2.90
N ILE A 98 -19.83 -3.03 -1.73
CA ILE A 98 -21.16 -3.59 -1.47
C ILE A 98 -21.76 -2.83 -0.30
N SER A 99 -22.88 -2.14 -0.52
CA SER A 99 -23.55 -1.34 0.50
C SER A 99 -25.06 -1.32 0.26
N PRO A 100 -25.90 -1.36 1.31
CA PRO A 100 -27.36 -1.18 1.17
C PRO A 100 -27.75 0.20 0.63
N PHE A 101 -26.85 1.19 0.75
CA PHE A 101 -27.04 2.55 0.25
C PHE A 101 -26.46 2.77 -1.16
N ALA A 102 -25.83 1.76 -1.75
CA ALA A 102 -25.31 1.88 -3.11
C ALA A 102 -26.48 2.00 -4.10
N ARG A 103 -26.39 2.98 -5.02
CA ARG A 103 -27.43 3.17 -6.04
C ARG A 103 -27.55 1.93 -6.92
N ARG A 104 -28.76 1.38 -7.02
CA ARG A 104 -29.02 0.15 -7.79
C ARG A 104 -29.12 0.46 -9.29
N GLY A 105 -28.49 -0.38 -10.12
CA GLY A 105 -28.55 -0.25 -11.58
C GLY A 105 -27.94 1.05 -12.13
N PHE A 106 -27.10 1.71 -11.35
CA PHE A 106 -26.48 2.98 -11.68
C PHE A 106 -25.02 2.79 -12.08
N VAL A 107 -24.61 3.45 -13.17
CA VAL A 107 -23.22 3.51 -13.61
C VAL A 107 -22.75 4.94 -13.43
N ASP A 108 -21.79 5.14 -12.54
CA ASP A 108 -21.15 6.44 -12.34
C ASP A 108 -20.06 6.65 -13.40
N HIS A 109 -20.05 7.83 -14.03
CA HIS A 109 -19.07 8.22 -15.04
C HIS A 109 -18.03 9.20 -14.51
N THR A 110 -18.11 9.55 -13.22
CA THR A 110 -17.10 10.36 -12.56
C THR A 110 -15.75 9.64 -12.59
N GLN A 111 -14.69 10.36 -12.92
CA GLN A 111 -13.35 9.81 -12.92
C GLN A 111 -12.85 9.69 -11.48
N TYR A 112 -12.57 8.46 -11.05
CA TYR A 112 -12.00 8.16 -9.74
C TYR A 112 -10.58 7.64 -9.86
N ASP A 113 -9.81 7.84 -8.80
CA ASP A 113 -8.57 7.12 -8.57
C ASP A 113 -8.54 6.56 -7.14
N THR A 114 -7.44 5.94 -6.72
CA THR A 114 -7.33 5.35 -5.38
C THR A 114 -7.49 6.37 -4.24
N THR A 115 -7.26 7.66 -4.49
CA THR A 115 -7.44 8.73 -3.50
C THR A 115 -8.91 9.11 -3.30
N SER A 116 -9.80 8.74 -4.23
CA SER A 116 -11.26 8.95 -4.09
C SER A 116 -11.85 8.23 -2.86
N ILE A 117 -11.21 7.14 -2.40
CA ILE A 117 -11.59 6.46 -1.15
C ILE A 117 -11.27 7.35 0.06
N LEU A 118 -10.09 8.00 0.08
CA LEU A 118 -9.70 8.92 1.14
C LEU A 118 -10.65 10.12 1.16
N LYS A 119 -10.90 10.71 -0.01
CA LYS A 119 -11.81 11.84 -0.17
C LYS A 119 -13.23 11.54 0.33
N PHE A 120 -13.77 10.35 0.02
CA PHE A 120 -15.08 9.93 0.52
C PHE A 120 -15.12 9.82 2.06
N ILE A 121 -14.08 9.27 2.68
CA ILE A 121 -13.96 9.21 4.15
C ILE A 121 -13.88 10.62 4.72
N GLU A 122 -13.02 11.47 4.16
CA GLU A 122 -12.84 12.85 4.58
C GLU A 122 -14.15 13.63 4.56
N GLU A 123 -14.92 13.56 3.47
CA GLU A 123 -16.20 14.27 3.38
C GLU A 123 -17.26 13.71 4.31
N ARG A 124 -17.32 12.39 4.48
CA ARG A 124 -18.32 11.74 5.34
C ARG A 124 -18.17 12.13 6.81
N TRP A 125 -16.94 12.28 7.28
CA TRP A 125 -16.64 12.60 8.67
C TRP A 125 -16.10 14.02 8.88
N ASN A 126 -16.15 14.86 7.84
CA ASN A 126 -15.65 16.25 7.85
C ASN A 126 -14.20 16.37 8.33
N LEU A 127 -13.32 15.55 7.75
CA LEU A 127 -11.89 15.50 8.06
C LEU A 127 -11.09 16.39 7.09
N GLU A 128 -9.93 16.85 7.54
CA GLU A 128 -8.98 17.53 6.66
C GLU A 128 -8.28 16.54 5.71
N PRO A 129 -8.07 16.91 4.43
CA PRO A 129 -7.32 16.10 3.47
C PRO A 129 -5.89 15.78 3.92
N LEU A 130 -5.33 14.66 3.46
CA LEU A 130 -3.94 14.30 3.75
C LEU A 130 -2.95 15.01 2.82
N THR A 131 -3.35 15.32 1.58
CA THR A 131 -2.51 15.96 0.57
C THR A 131 -3.30 16.93 -0.34
N ASP A 132 -2.64 17.52 -1.33
CA ASP A 132 -3.32 18.28 -2.39
C ASP A 132 -4.01 17.37 -3.44
N ARG A 133 -3.66 16.08 -3.49
CA ARG A 133 -4.14 15.16 -4.53
C ARG A 133 -5.53 14.62 -4.19
N ASP A 134 -5.70 14.06 -3.00
CA ASP A 134 -6.98 13.68 -2.43
C ASP A 134 -7.91 14.89 -2.28
N ALA A 135 -7.38 16.05 -1.83
CA ALA A 135 -8.18 17.28 -1.73
C ALA A 135 -8.90 17.66 -3.04
N ARG A 136 -8.26 17.41 -4.20
CA ARG A 136 -8.76 17.72 -5.55
C ARG A 136 -9.39 16.54 -6.28
N GLY A 137 -9.32 15.33 -5.71
CA GLY A 137 -9.88 14.12 -6.30
C GLY A 137 -11.40 14.11 -6.25
N GLY A 138 -12.04 13.30 -7.10
CA GLY A 138 -13.49 13.08 -7.04
C GLY A 138 -13.84 12.21 -5.83
N ASP A 139 -14.92 12.56 -5.13
CA ASP A 139 -15.49 11.76 -4.03
C ASP A 139 -16.41 10.64 -4.56
N LEU A 140 -16.71 9.64 -3.72
CA LEU A 140 -17.58 8.52 -4.09
C LEU A 140 -19.06 8.72 -3.71
N LEU A 141 -19.48 9.90 -3.24
CA LEU A 141 -20.83 10.13 -2.70
C LEU A 141 -21.92 9.93 -3.76
N SER A 142 -21.65 10.24 -5.03
CA SER A 142 -22.59 10.05 -6.14
C SER A 142 -22.97 8.59 -6.35
N ALA A 143 -22.12 7.63 -5.96
CA ALA A 143 -22.43 6.20 -6.00
C ALA A 143 -23.45 5.77 -4.93
N PHE A 144 -23.72 6.61 -3.92
CA PHE A 144 -24.62 6.33 -2.83
C PHE A 144 -25.89 7.18 -2.88
N ASP A 145 -26.94 6.62 -2.30
CA ASP A 145 -28.17 7.32 -1.98
C ASP A 145 -28.60 6.84 -0.59
N PHE A 146 -28.30 7.70 0.39
CA PHE A 146 -28.55 7.43 1.80
C PHE A 146 -30.02 7.63 2.20
N SER A 147 -30.88 8.10 1.28
CA SER A 147 -32.32 8.17 1.52
C SER A 147 -33.01 6.81 1.31
N GLN A 148 -32.30 5.83 0.73
CA GLN A 148 -32.81 4.49 0.54
C GLN A 148 -33.05 3.82 1.90
N SER A 149 -34.31 3.53 2.19
CA SER A 149 -34.70 2.67 3.31
C SER A 149 -34.41 1.23 2.93
N SER A 150 -33.70 0.49 3.79
CA SER A 150 -33.35 -0.93 3.58
C SER A 150 -34.56 -1.85 3.59
#